data_AF-A0A2V5H0A5-F1
#
_entry.id   AF-A0A2V5H0A5-F1
#
_cell.length_a   1.000
_cell.length_b   1.000
_cell.length_c   1.000
_cell.angle_alpha   90.00
_cell.angle_beta   90.00
_cell.angle_gamma   90.00
#
_symmetry.space_group_name_H-M   'P 1'
#
loop_
_entity.id
_entity.type
_entity.pdbx_description
1 polymer ?
#
loop_
_entity_poly.entity_id
_entity_poly.type
_entity_poly.pdbx_seq_one_letter_code
_entity_poly.pdbx_strand_id
1 'polypeptide(L)'
;MEPITEPRDRFNLRKALLLIERDIKALEEQNIHTLDRNVLQRLDAGDSLAPKLFTSLAPRDMPEPTPEYVDRKYNTDELTRSSDCTLCLDLITHPFRVTRIGDYKIRNLYRTFEPEYGTLSILHVAKASKPHMKCIMHNDLDVDDNHLLCGEVLTIIRTMLGQLKQTVFVNDMVAPILLFSLNRRHPRTFAQWYLGDPIGITSREAVRT
;
A
#
# COMPACT_ATOMS: atom_id res chain seq x y z
N MET A 1 10.68 -12.67 31.52
CA MET A 1 10.22 -11.75 30.44
C MET A 1 8.96 -11.07 30.94
N GLU A 2 8.93 -9.76 30.97
CA GLU A 2 7.69 -9.03 31.27
C GLU A 2 6.65 -9.30 30.18
N PRO A 3 5.35 -9.42 30.55
CA PRO A 3 4.30 -9.63 29.57
C PRO A 3 4.14 -8.39 28.68
N ILE A 4 4.40 -8.57 27.39
CA ILE A 4 4.17 -7.53 26.39
C ILE A 4 2.66 -7.28 26.29
N THR A 5 2.22 -6.10 26.73
CA THR A 5 0.81 -5.69 26.67
C THR A 5 0.61 -4.73 25.50
N GLU A 6 -0.34 -5.06 24.61
CA GLU A 6 -0.69 -4.20 23.48
C GLU A 6 -1.41 -2.93 23.97
N PRO A 7 -0.98 -1.72 23.54
CA PRO A 7 -1.68 -0.48 23.85
C PRO A 7 -3.14 -0.50 23.35
N ARG A 8 -4.06 0.06 24.14
CA ARG A 8 -5.50 0.07 23.81
C ARG A 8 -5.79 0.72 22.46
N ASP A 9 -5.11 1.80 22.14
CA ASP A 9 -5.30 2.52 20.88
C ASP A 9 -4.83 1.70 19.68
N ARG A 10 -3.75 0.92 19.84
CA ARG A 10 -3.25 0.00 18.80
C ARG A 10 -4.25 -1.11 18.52
N PHE A 11 -4.85 -1.66 19.58
CA PHE A 11 -5.92 -2.64 19.47
C PHE A 11 -7.13 -2.05 18.72
N ASN A 12 -7.55 -0.83 19.06
CA ASN A 12 -8.65 -0.13 18.40
C ASN A 12 -8.36 0.13 16.92
N LEU A 13 -7.15 0.56 16.58
CA LEU A 13 -6.69 0.74 15.20
C LEU A 13 -6.80 -0.56 14.40
N ARG A 14 -6.28 -1.66 14.93
CA ARG A 14 -6.38 -2.97 14.27
C ARG A 14 -7.83 -3.39 14.07
N LYS A 15 -8.70 -3.11 15.04
CA LYS A 15 -10.13 -3.40 14.93
C LYS A 15 -10.77 -2.58 13.80
N ALA A 16 -10.45 -1.29 13.68
CA ALA A 16 -10.94 -0.44 12.59
C ALA A 16 -10.47 -0.95 11.22
N LEU A 17 -9.19 -1.28 11.08
CA LEU A 17 -8.64 -1.84 9.84
C LEU A 17 -9.30 -3.17 9.44
N LEU A 18 -9.64 -4.03 10.41
CA LEU A 18 -10.37 -5.27 10.15
C LEU A 18 -11.81 -5.03 9.68
N LEU A 19 -12.49 -4.00 10.20
CA LEU A 19 -13.83 -3.64 9.74
C LEU A 19 -13.79 -3.16 8.28
N ILE A 20 -12.81 -2.32 7.94
CA ILE A 20 -12.66 -1.83 6.56
C ILE A 20 -12.27 -2.96 5.61
N GLU A 21 -11.37 -3.88 6.03
CA GLU A 21 -11.06 -5.07 5.23
C GLU A 21 -12.34 -5.88 4.93
N ARG A 22 -13.20 -6.07 5.92
CA ARG A 22 -14.48 -6.78 5.76
C ARG A 22 -15.41 -6.03 4.81
N ASP A 23 -15.55 -4.72 4.98
CA ASP A 23 -16.48 -3.93 4.19
C ASP A 23 -16.04 -3.84 2.72
N ILE A 24 -14.74 -3.70 2.45
CA ILE A 24 -14.21 -3.75 1.08
C ILE A 24 -14.37 -5.16 0.47
N LYS A 25 -14.17 -6.24 1.23
CA LYS A 25 -14.47 -7.59 0.74
C LYS A 25 -15.94 -7.76 0.36
N ALA A 26 -16.86 -7.23 1.17
CA ALA A 26 -18.28 -7.27 0.85
C ALA A 26 -18.62 -6.49 -0.44
N LEU A 27 -17.87 -5.44 -0.76
CA LEU A 27 -17.96 -4.76 -2.06
C LEU A 27 -17.43 -5.64 -3.20
N GLU A 28 -16.28 -6.30 -3.04
CA GLU A 28 -15.76 -7.25 -4.04
C GLU A 28 -16.75 -8.39 -4.32
N GLU A 29 -17.41 -8.92 -3.29
CA GLU A 29 -18.45 -9.96 -3.39
C GLU A 29 -19.68 -9.48 -4.15
N GLN A 30 -19.99 -8.18 -4.10
CA GLN A 30 -21.03 -7.52 -4.89
C GLN A 30 -20.55 -7.11 -6.30
N ASN A 31 -19.36 -7.57 -6.70
CA ASN A 31 -18.73 -7.23 -7.97
C ASN A 31 -18.38 -5.73 -8.12
N ILE A 32 -18.21 -5.02 -7.01
CA ILE A 32 -17.74 -3.64 -6.96
C ILE A 32 -16.24 -3.65 -6.66
N HIS A 33 -15.43 -3.32 -7.69
CA HIS A 33 -13.96 -3.39 -7.60
C HIS A 33 -13.28 -2.02 -7.63
N THR A 34 -14.05 -0.96 -7.82
CA THR A 34 -13.60 0.44 -7.89
C THR A 34 -14.24 1.23 -6.77
N LEU A 35 -13.44 2.04 -6.08
CA LEU A 35 -13.82 2.84 -4.93
C LEU A 35 -13.69 4.32 -5.30
N ASP A 36 -14.83 4.98 -5.43
CA ASP A 36 -14.91 6.42 -5.59
C ASP A 36 -14.86 7.14 -4.23
N ARG A 37 -14.85 8.47 -4.27
CA ARG A 37 -14.84 9.31 -3.06
C ARG A 37 -16.03 9.05 -2.13
N ASN A 38 -17.21 8.76 -2.65
CA ASN A 38 -18.42 8.54 -1.84
C ASN A 38 -18.30 7.22 -1.07
N VAL A 39 -17.78 6.18 -1.72
CA VAL A 39 -17.50 4.89 -1.09
C VAL A 39 -16.44 5.06 -0.01
N LEU A 40 -15.35 5.78 -0.28
CA LEU A 40 -14.30 6.04 0.70
C LEU A 40 -14.83 6.82 1.92
N GLN A 41 -15.67 7.84 1.71
CA GLN A 41 -16.30 8.58 2.80
C GLN A 41 -17.18 7.69 3.68
N ARG A 42 -17.89 6.72 3.10
CA ARG A 42 -18.70 5.76 3.88
C ARG A 42 -17.83 4.82 4.71
N LEU A 43 -16.64 4.46 4.23
CA LEU A 43 -15.67 3.65 4.96
C LEU A 43 -14.98 4.44 6.09
N ASP A 44 -14.89 5.76 5.96
CA ASP A 44 -14.26 6.67 6.93
C ASP A 44 -15.25 7.24 7.97
N ALA A 45 -16.57 7.04 7.79
CA ALA A 45 -17.64 7.60 8.62
C ALA A 45 -17.78 7.00 10.04
N GLY A 46 -16.74 6.36 10.58
CA GLY A 46 -16.67 6.00 12.00
C GLY A 46 -16.54 7.24 12.88
N ASP A 47 -16.93 7.13 14.16
CA ASP A 47 -16.89 8.21 15.17
C ASP A 47 -15.68 9.14 15.04
N SER A 48 -15.82 10.44 15.33
CA SER A 48 -14.79 11.51 15.22
C SER A 48 -13.42 11.23 15.85
N LEU A 49 -13.27 10.13 16.60
CA LEU A 49 -12.02 9.66 17.22
C LEU A 49 -11.32 8.57 16.40
N ALA A 50 -11.97 8.05 15.35
CA ALA A 50 -11.37 7.12 14.42
C ALA A 50 -10.38 7.88 13.51
N PRO A 51 -9.19 7.31 13.28
CA PRO A 51 -8.22 7.88 12.37
C PRO A 51 -8.81 7.98 10.96
N LYS A 52 -8.66 9.13 10.32
CA LYS A 52 -8.96 9.27 8.89
C LYS A 52 -7.97 8.40 8.11
N LEU A 53 -8.50 7.37 7.46
CA LEU A 53 -7.65 6.42 6.73
C LEU A 53 -7.43 6.82 5.29
N PHE A 54 -8.35 7.62 4.75
CA PHE A 54 -8.31 8.12 3.39
C PHE A 54 -8.25 9.65 3.39
N THR A 55 -7.35 10.18 2.59
CA THR A 55 -7.23 11.61 2.33
C THR A 55 -7.63 11.91 0.89
N SER A 56 -7.64 13.19 0.51
CA SER A 56 -7.89 13.59 -0.88
C SER A 56 -6.94 12.87 -1.84
N LEU A 57 -7.48 12.21 -2.87
CA LEU A 57 -6.72 11.43 -3.86
C LEU A 57 -5.68 12.26 -4.62
N ALA A 58 -5.94 13.56 -4.77
CA ALA A 58 -4.95 14.57 -5.14
C ALA A 58 -4.61 15.41 -3.89
N PRO A 59 -3.42 15.25 -3.29
CA PRO A 59 -2.95 16.19 -2.29
C PRO A 59 -2.69 17.54 -2.97
N ARG A 60 -3.30 18.61 -2.47
CA ARG A 60 -3.09 19.97 -3.02
C ARG A 60 -1.64 20.46 -2.91
N ASP A 61 -0.86 19.88 -1.99
CA ASP A 61 0.46 20.35 -1.61
C ASP A 61 1.57 19.31 -1.84
N MET A 62 1.33 18.28 -2.66
CA MET A 62 2.39 17.35 -3.00
C MET A 62 3.39 18.04 -3.94
N PRO A 63 4.69 18.09 -3.60
CA PRO A 63 5.67 18.73 -4.47
C PRO A 63 5.71 17.99 -5.81
N GLU A 64 5.59 18.72 -6.90
CA GLU A 64 5.81 18.13 -8.23
C GLU A 64 7.24 17.58 -8.32
N PRO A 65 7.42 16.44 -9.00
CA PRO A 65 8.75 15.86 -9.16
C PRO A 65 9.67 16.88 -9.85
N THR A 66 10.81 17.19 -9.23
CA THR A 66 11.73 18.17 -9.78
C THR A 66 12.39 17.64 -11.07
N PRO A 67 12.79 18.52 -12.02
CA PRO A 67 13.41 18.12 -13.28
C PRO A 67 14.61 17.18 -13.11
N GLU A 68 15.33 17.31 -11.99
CA GLU A 68 16.45 16.45 -11.61
C GLU A 68 16.11 14.94 -11.57
N TYR A 69 14.87 14.59 -11.22
CA TYR A 69 14.40 13.20 -11.15
C TYR A 69 13.62 12.77 -12.41
N VAL A 70 13.12 13.71 -13.21
CA VAL A 70 12.30 13.43 -14.40
C VAL A 70 13.15 13.26 -15.67
N ASP A 71 14.26 14.00 -15.78
CA ASP A 71 15.12 14.01 -16.99
C ASP A 71 16.13 12.87 -17.05
N ARG A 72 16.28 12.07 -15.98
CA ARG A 72 17.04 10.83 -16.08
C ARG A 72 16.25 9.84 -16.93
N LYS A 73 16.63 9.71 -18.20
CA LYS A 73 16.21 8.57 -19.02
C LYS A 73 16.55 7.30 -18.25
N TYR A 74 15.52 6.61 -17.78
CA TYR A 74 15.68 5.28 -17.22
C TYR A 74 16.35 4.40 -18.28
N ASN A 75 17.48 3.80 -17.94
CA ASN A 75 18.12 2.82 -18.83
C ASN A 75 17.22 1.58 -18.90
N THR A 76 16.43 1.49 -19.97
CA THR A 76 15.53 0.36 -20.21
C THR A 76 16.22 -0.81 -20.91
N ASP A 77 17.49 -0.66 -21.31
CA ASP A 77 18.22 -1.70 -22.04
C ASP A 77 18.56 -2.90 -21.14
N GLU A 78 18.68 -2.69 -19.82
CA GLU A 78 18.85 -3.77 -18.84
C GLU A 78 17.51 -4.45 -18.44
N LEU A 79 16.37 -3.80 -18.67
CA LEU A 79 15.04 -4.31 -18.33
C LEU A 79 14.56 -5.43 -19.27
N THR A 80 15.15 -5.55 -20.46
CA THR A 80 14.72 -6.54 -21.48
C THR A 80 15.37 -7.91 -21.33
N ARG A 81 16.29 -8.10 -20.36
CA ARG A 81 17.19 -9.27 -20.35
C ARG A 81 17.24 -10.12 -19.09
N SER A 82 16.38 -9.87 -18.09
CA SER A 82 16.40 -10.65 -16.86
C SER A 82 15.02 -11.23 -16.54
N SER A 83 14.90 -12.55 -16.64
CA SER A 83 13.86 -13.34 -15.97
C SER A 83 13.98 -13.31 -14.44
N ASP A 84 15.05 -12.68 -13.92
CA ASP A 84 15.34 -12.59 -12.51
C ASP A 84 15.07 -11.15 -12.04
N CYS A 85 13.84 -10.92 -11.56
CA CYS A 85 13.37 -9.68 -10.93
C CYS A 85 14.15 -9.26 -9.66
N THR A 86 15.25 -9.94 -9.32
CA THR A 86 16.06 -9.70 -8.13
C THR A 86 17.00 -8.50 -8.27
N LEU A 87 17.56 -8.25 -9.46
CA LEU A 87 18.61 -7.22 -9.64
C LEU A 87 18.07 -5.78 -9.70
N CYS A 88 16.84 -5.55 -10.17
CA CYS A 88 16.25 -4.19 -10.19
C CYS A 88 15.96 -3.65 -8.77
N LEU A 89 15.87 -4.53 -7.77
CA LEU A 89 15.63 -4.14 -6.38
C LEU A 89 16.91 -3.61 -5.71
N ASP A 90 18.10 -4.07 -6.10
CA ASP A 90 19.35 -3.80 -5.38
C ASP A 90 19.79 -2.33 -5.35
N LEU A 91 19.33 -1.50 -6.30
CA LEU A 91 19.60 -0.05 -6.32
C LEU A 91 18.63 0.77 -5.44
N ILE A 92 17.57 0.14 -4.89
CA ILE A 92 16.51 0.77 -4.09
C ILE A 92 16.48 0.20 -2.63
N THR A 93 17.34 -0.78 -2.32
CA THR A 93 17.25 -1.66 -1.13
C THR A 93 18.14 -1.27 0.05
N HIS A 94 18.87 -0.17 0.06
CA HIS A 94 19.46 0.32 1.31
C HIS A 94 18.57 1.43 1.88
N PRO A 95 17.86 1.26 3.03
CA PRO A 95 17.99 0.22 4.08
C PRO A 95 16.91 -0.90 4.08
N PHE A 96 16.30 -1.22 2.94
CA PHE A 96 15.18 -2.18 2.80
C PHE A 96 15.60 -3.59 2.35
N ARG A 97 15.21 -4.63 3.09
CA ARG A 97 15.39 -6.03 2.67
C ARG A 97 14.21 -6.53 1.84
N VAL A 98 14.52 -7.25 0.77
CA VAL A 98 13.55 -8.06 0.02
C VAL A 98 13.38 -9.40 0.72
N THR A 99 12.15 -9.87 0.86
CA THR A 99 11.86 -11.19 1.44
C THR A 99 10.74 -11.84 0.63
N ARG A 100 10.73 -13.17 0.54
CA ARG A 100 9.69 -13.85 -0.24
C ARG A 100 8.34 -13.63 0.45
N ILE A 101 7.30 -13.44 -0.35
CA ILE A 101 5.95 -13.15 0.17
C ILE A 101 5.47 -14.25 1.12
N GLY A 102 5.79 -15.51 0.82
CA GLY A 102 5.45 -16.66 1.66
C GLY A 102 6.13 -16.69 3.04
N ASP A 103 7.21 -15.93 3.25
CA ASP A 103 7.88 -15.84 4.55
C ASP A 103 7.09 -14.93 5.51
N TYR A 104 6.22 -14.06 4.97
CA TYR A 104 5.33 -13.23 5.77
C TYR A 104 4.07 -13.99 6.15
N LYS A 105 3.65 -13.89 7.42
CA LYS A 105 2.36 -14.43 7.89
C LYS A 105 1.17 -13.51 7.53
N ILE A 106 1.20 -12.93 6.34
CA ILE A 106 0.15 -12.04 5.81
C ILE A 106 -0.69 -12.86 4.84
N ARG A 107 -1.97 -13.02 5.15
CA ARG A 107 -2.87 -13.87 4.36
C ARG A 107 -3.59 -13.05 3.29
N ASN A 108 -4.01 -13.75 2.23
CA ASN A 108 -4.87 -13.22 1.18
C ASN A 108 -4.25 -12.02 0.44
N LEU A 109 -2.96 -12.06 0.11
CA LEU A 109 -2.34 -11.01 -0.72
C LEU A 109 -2.51 -11.25 -2.23
N TYR A 110 -3.30 -12.26 -2.59
CA TYR A 110 -3.60 -12.63 -3.96
C TYR A 110 -5.08 -12.93 -4.10
N ARG A 111 -5.61 -12.57 -5.26
CA ARG A 111 -6.90 -13.00 -5.77
C ARG A 111 -6.66 -13.58 -7.15
N THR A 112 -7.01 -14.85 -7.34
CA THR A 112 -6.75 -15.63 -8.57
C THR A 112 -7.94 -15.67 -9.53
N PHE A 113 -9.02 -14.95 -9.22
CA PHE A 113 -10.24 -14.89 -10.05
C PHE A 113 -10.47 -13.46 -10.50
N GLU A 114 -10.98 -13.27 -11.71
CA GLU A 114 -11.20 -11.94 -12.29
C GLU A 114 -12.08 -11.03 -11.42
N PRO A 115 -11.74 -9.73 -11.31
CA PRO A 115 -10.41 -9.16 -11.63
C PRO A 115 -9.30 -9.70 -10.72
N GLU A 116 -8.20 -10.19 -11.32
CA GLU A 116 -7.04 -10.68 -10.57
C GLU A 116 -6.17 -9.51 -10.07
N TYR A 117 -5.60 -9.71 -8.89
CA TYR A 117 -4.57 -8.84 -8.35
C TYR A 117 -3.72 -9.62 -7.35
N GLY A 118 -2.49 -9.16 -7.15
CA GLY A 118 -1.60 -9.81 -6.22
C GLY A 118 -0.33 -9.05 -5.93
N THR A 119 0.17 -9.21 -4.71
CA THR A 119 1.47 -8.66 -4.33
C THR A 119 2.58 -9.43 -5.05
N LEU A 120 3.49 -8.74 -5.73
CA LEU A 120 4.65 -9.32 -6.42
C LEU A 120 5.91 -9.29 -5.54
N SER A 121 6.07 -8.23 -4.75
CA SER A 121 7.22 -8.07 -3.85
C SER A 121 6.84 -7.30 -2.59
N ILE A 122 7.46 -7.67 -1.46
CA ILE A 122 7.39 -6.92 -0.20
C ILE A 122 8.81 -6.67 0.28
N LEU A 123 9.13 -5.39 0.45
CA LEU A 123 10.35 -4.92 1.08
C LEU A 123 10.03 -4.38 2.47
N HIS A 124 10.86 -4.68 3.45
CA HIS A 124 10.73 -4.16 4.81
C HIS A 124 12.05 -3.57 5.29
N VAL A 125 12.01 -2.70 6.31
CA VAL A 125 13.23 -2.09 6.86
C VAL A 125 14.12 -3.17 7.49
N ALA A 126 15.41 -3.16 7.16
CA ALA A 126 16.35 -4.15 7.65
C ALA A 126 16.27 -4.34 9.18
N LYS A 127 16.41 -5.60 9.60
CA LYS A 127 16.33 -6.05 11.00
C LYS A 127 14.99 -5.79 11.68
N ALA A 128 13.93 -5.49 10.92
CA ALA A 128 12.61 -5.16 11.48
C ALA A 128 12.70 -4.06 12.55
N SER A 129 13.55 -3.05 12.32
CA SER A 129 13.77 -1.95 13.26
C SER A 129 12.61 -0.95 13.26
N LYS A 130 11.80 -0.95 12.20
CA LYS A 130 10.60 -0.13 12.01
C LYS A 130 9.55 -0.94 11.22
N PRO A 131 8.25 -0.69 11.44
CA PRO A 131 7.16 -1.41 10.77
C PRO A 131 6.89 -0.93 9.34
N HIS A 132 7.84 -0.21 8.71
CA HIS A 132 7.64 0.34 7.38
C HIS A 132 7.83 -0.74 6.33
N MET A 133 6.96 -0.73 5.32
CA MET A 133 7.06 -1.63 4.18
C MET A 133 6.86 -0.91 2.85
N LYS A 134 7.46 -1.48 1.81
CA LYS A 134 7.16 -1.18 0.42
C LYS A 134 6.59 -2.43 -0.23
N CYS A 135 5.53 -2.28 -1.00
CA CYS A 135 4.87 -3.36 -1.70
C CYS A 135 4.84 -3.03 -3.18
N ILE A 136 5.11 -4.02 -4.03
CA ILE A 136 4.83 -3.95 -5.47
C ILE A 136 3.73 -4.96 -5.72
N MET A 137 2.67 -4.55 -6.40
CA MET A 137 1.56 -5.43 -6.77
C MET A 137 1.20 -5.28 -8.24
N HIS A 138 0.57 -6.29 -8.81
CA HIS A 138 -0.15 -6.17 -10.07
C HIS A 138 -1.65 -6.05 -9.79
N ASN A 139 -2.36 -5.37 -10.68
CA ASN A 139 -3.81 -5.33 -10.72
C ASN A 139 -4.28 -5.37 -12.17
N ASP A 140 -5.25 -6.23 -12.45
CA ASP A 140 -5.79 -6.39 -13.80
C ASP A 140 -6.80 -5.31 -14.18
N LEU A 141 -7.17 -4.45 -13.24
CA LEU A 141 -8.02 -3.31 -13.54
C LEU A 141 -7.17 -2.07 -13.83
N ASP A 142 -7.70 -1.26 -14.75
CA ASP A 142 -7.17 0.04 -15.09
C ASP A 142 -8.21 1.08 -14.70
N VAL A 143 -7.79 2.12 -13.99
CA VAL A 143 -8.68 3.16 -13.47
C VAL A 143 -7.93 4.48 -13.36
N ASP A 144 -8.67 5.58 -13.49
CA ASP A 144 -8.13 6.92 -13.37
C ASP A 144 -7.66 7.26 -11.94
N ASP A 145 -6.99 8.41 -11.81
CA ASP A 145 -6.41 8.89 -10.56
C ASP A 145 -7.46 9.35 -9.52
N ASN A 146 -8.74 9.39 -9.86
CA ASN A 146 -9.83 9.74 -8.94
C ASN A 146 -10.50 8.52 -8.30
N HIS A 147 -10.00 7.32 -8.60
CA HIS A 147 -10.55 6.09 -8.07
C HIS A 147 -9.47 5.14 -7.55
N LEU A 148 -9.80 4.43 -6.46
CA LEU A 148 -8.98 3.35 -5.92
C LEU A 148 -9.54 2.00 -6.33
N LEU A 149 -8.68 0.99 -6.45
CA LEU A 149 -9.11 -0.38 -6.68
C LEU A 149 -9.20 -1.13 -5.34
N CYS A 150 -10.20 -2.00 -5.19
CA CYS A 150 -10.34 -2.83 -3.99
C CYS A 150 -9.06 -3.60 -3.68
N GLY A 151 -8.39 -4.16 -4.70
CA GLY A 151 -7.13 -4.88 -4.55
C GLY A 151 -5.98 -4.04 -4.00
N GLU A 152 -5.90 -2.75 -4.35
CA GLU A 152 -4.88 -1.84 -3.83
C GLU A 152 -5.11 -1.59 -2.34
N VAL A 153 -6.34 -1.21 -1.97
CA VAL A 153 -6.69 -0.90 -0.58
C VAL A 153 -6.59 -2.14 0.31
N LEU A 154 -7.04 -3.31 -0.17
CA LEU A 154 -6.92 -4.56 0.56
C LEU A 154 -5.47 -4.98 0.77
N THR A 155 -4.60 -4.79 -0.24
CA THR A 155 -3.16 -5.06 -0.10
C THR A 155 -2.56 -4.20 1.00
N ILE A 156 -2.86 -2.89 1.00
CA ILE A 156 -2.41 -1.95 2.02
C ILE A 156 -2.92 -2.37 3.41
N ILE A 157 -4.22 -2.58 3.59
CA ILE A 157 -4.81 -2.92 4.90
C ILE A 157 -4.26 -4.25 5.42
N ARG A 158 -4.19 -5.29 4.58
CA ARG A 158 -3.69 -6.62 4.99
C ARG A 158 -2.22 -6.55 5.40
N THR A 159 -1.42 -5.75 4.69
CA THR A 159 0.00 -5.58 5.02
C THR A 159 0.21 -4.77 6.30
N MET A 160 -0.55 -3.68 6.52
CA MET A 160 -0.57 -2.96 7.80
C MET A 160 -0.97 -3.86 8.97
N LEU A 161 -2.06 -4.61 8.83
CA LEU A 161 -2.52 -5.57 9.85
C LEU A 161 -1.46 -6.64 10.13
N GLY A 162 -0.72 -7.07 9.10
CA GLY A 162 0.43 -7.96 9.22
C GLY A 162 1.51 -7.42 10.15
N GLN A 163 1.90 -6.16 9.98
CA GLN A 163 2.90 -5.49 10.82
C GLN A 163 2.39 -5.26 12.24
N LEU A 164 1.16 -4.75 12.39
CA LEU A 164 0.53 -4.48 13.69
C LEU A 164 0.21 -5.76 14.49
N LYS A 165 0.31 -6.95 13.88
CA LYS A 165 0.21 -8.24 14.60
C LYS A 165 1.55 -8.70 15.18
N GLN A 166 2.67 -8.14 14.75
CA GLN A 166 3.97 -8.56 15.25
C GLN A 166 4.26 -7.93 16.61
N THR A 167 4.80 -8.75 17.52
CA THR A 167 5.16 -8.33 18.88
C THR A 167 6.36 -7.39 18.89
N VAL A 168 7.28 -7.52 17.93
CA VAL A 168 8.43 -6.61 17.77
C VAL A 168 8.01 -5.15 17.54
N PHE A 169 6.82 -4.94 16.97
CA PHE A 169 6.24 -3.62 16.70
C PHE A 169 5.11 -3.25 17.65
N VAL A 170 5.06 -3.83 18.85
CA VAL A 170 3.99 -3.55 19.84
C VAL A 170 3.97 -2.08 20.27
N ASN A 171 5.14 -1.44 20.30
CA ASN A 171 5.31 -0.04 20.68
C ASN A 171 5.13 0.92 19.50
N ASP A 172 5.04 0.41 18.27
CA ASP A 172 4.76 1.22 17.10
C ASP A 172 3.24 1.29 16.86
N MET A 173 2.72 2.51 16.89
CA MET A 173 1.30 2.81 16.65
C MET A 173 0.92 2.83 15.16
N VAL A 174 1.92 2.77 14.28
CA VAL A 174 1.81 3.09 12.84
C VAL A 174 2.56 2.02 12.06
N ALA A 175 1.99 1.52 10.98
CA ALA A 175 2.70 0.69 10.00
C ALA A 175 2.66 1.35 8.61
N PRO A 176 3.61 2.24 8.28
CA PRO A 176 3.59 2.93 6.99
C PRO A 176 3.81 1.97 5.81
N ILE A 177 2.99 2.11 4.78
CA ILE A 177 3.06 1.29 3.56
C ILE A 177 3.22 2.19 2.35
N LEU A 178 4.23 1.92 1.53
CA LEU A 178 4.36 2.46 0.18
C LEU A 178 3.98 1.36 -0.82
N LEU A 179 2.91 1.54 -1.58
CA LEU A 179 2.45 0.59 -2.58
C LEU A 179 2.73 1.11 -3.99
N PHE A 180 3.41 0.31 -4.80
CA PHE A 180 3.47 0.47 -6.25
C PHE A 180 2.46 -0.49 -6.89
N SER A 181 1.40 0.05 -7.48
CA SER A 181 0.39 -0.74 -8.17
C SER A 181 0.63 -0.69 -9.68
N LEU A 182 0.90 -1.83 -10.27
CA LEU A 182 1.06 -2.00 -11.70
C LEU A 182 -0.30 -2.32 -12.32
N ASN A 183 -1.09 -1.27 -12.58
CA ASN A 183 -2.44 -1.38 -13.13
C ASN A 183 -2.36 -1.42 -14.66
N ARG A 184 -2.38 -2.62 -15.24
CA ARG A 184 -2.19 -2.84 -16.70
C ARG A 184 -1.09 -1.93 -17.32
N ARG A 185 -1.49 -0.83 -17.98
CA ARG A 185 -0.60 0.11 -18.68
C ARG A 185 -0.24 1.36 -17.86
N HIS A 186 -0.89 1.59 -16.73
CA HIS A 186 -0.79 2.79 -15.91
C HIS A 186 -0.27 2.45 -14.50
N PRO A 187 1.07 2.26 -14.33
CA PRO A 187 1.62 2.08 -13.01
C PRO A 187 1.43 3.35 -12.16
N ARG A 188 1.03 3.18 -10.91
CA ARG A 188 0.82 4.28 -9.96
C ARG A 188 1.35 3.96 -8.57
N THR A 189 1.74 5.00 -7.85
CA THR A 189 2.31 4.88 -6.51
C THR A 189 1.38 5.49 -5.47
N PHE A 190 1.21 4.76 -4.37
CA PHE A 190 0.46 5.18 -3.18
C PHE A 190 1.36 5.16 -1.96
N ALA A 191 1.36 6.23 -1.20
CA ALA A 191 1.97 6.26 0.12
C ALA A 191 0.88 6.35 1.18
N GLN A 192 0.83 5.42 2.13
CA GLN A 192 -0.03 5.54 3.32
C GLN A 192 0.80 5.73 4.58
N TRP A 193 0.55 6.86 5.23
CA TRP A 193 1.18 7.32 6.45
C TRP A 193 0.07 7.44 7.49
N TYR A 194 0.22 6.81 8.65
CA TYR A 194 -0.76 6.95 9.72
C TYR A 194 -0.17 7.89 10.79
N LEU A 195 -0.93 8.95 11.16
CA LEU A 195 -0.54 10.19 11.87
C LEU A 195 -0.10 11.39 11.00
N GLY A 196 -0.99 11.86 10.09
CA GLY A 196 -1.01 13.30 9.73
C GLY A 196 -1.06 13.73 8.26
N ASP A 197 -1.64 12.92 7.36
CA ASP A 197 -2.00 13.23 5.95
C ASP A 197 -0.86 13.17 4.90
N PRO A 198 -1.10 12.85 3.61
CA PRO A 198 -2.17 12.07 2.97
C PRO A 198 -1.70 10.87 2.12
N ILE A 199 -2.59 9.89 1.96
CA ILE A 199 -2.77 9.09 0.74
C ILE A 199 -2.96 10.02 -0.46
N GLY A 200 -2.08 9.93 -1.43
CA GLY A 200 -2.21 10.56 -2.74
C GLY A 200 -1.73 9.63 -3.83
N ILE A 201 -2.30 9.78 -5.02
CA ILE A 201 -1.80 9.10 -6.22
C ILE A 201 -0.70 9.96 -6.82
N THR A 202 0.47 9.37 -7.04
CA THR A 202 1.50 9.92 -7.95
C THR A 202 1.50 9.05 -9.19
N SER A 203 0.87 9.53 -10.26
CA SER A 203 0.90 8.92 -11.59
C SER A 203 1.81 9.73 -12.52
N ARG A 204 2.26 9.12 -13.62
CA ARG A 204 3.19 9.74 -14.58
C ARG A 204 2.52 10.82 -15.44
N GLU A 205 1.19 10.94 -15.43
CA GLU A 205 0.47 11.91 -16.26
C GLU A 205 0.59 13.36 -15.75
N ALA A 206 1.00 13.56 -14.49
CA ALA A 206 1.35 14.88 -13.95
C ALA A 206 2.53 15.57 -14.67
N VAL A 207 3.18 14.89 -15.64
CA VAL A 207 4.34 15.41 -16.39
C VAL A 207 3.94 15.97 -17.77
N ARG A 208 2.67 15.89 -18.18
CA ARG A 208 2.22 16.43 -19.47
C ARG A 208 0.81 17.01 -19.44
N THR A 209 0.67 18.27 -19.01
CA THR A 209 0.15 19.40 -19.83
C THR A 209 0.17 20.69 -19.03
#